data_AF-A0A917TDD7-F1
#
_entry.id   AF-A0A917TDD7-F1
#
_cell.length_a   1.000
_cell.length_b   1.000
_cell.length_c   1.000
_cell.angle_alpha   90.00
_cell.angle_beta   90.00
_cell.angle_gamma   90.00
#
_symmetry.space_group_name_H-M   'P 1'
#
loop_
_entity.id
_entity.type
_entity.pdbx_description
1 polymer ?
#
loop_
_entity_poly.entity_id
_entity_poly.type
_entity_poly.pdbx_seq_one_letter_code
_entity_poly.pdbx_strand_id
1 'polypeptide(L)'
;MPPRPSVERVVPSADDRTLTLHFVGSPKEANHDCGYDYTAAALVSTRTVVLVVHADPGIWPDGPDINCGMSGRIRSAVVRLPEPLGTRALLDLTTGQPIQRTP
;
A
#
# COMPACT_ATOMS: atom_id res chain seq x y z
N MET A 1 12.47 -11.48 -0.43
CA MET A 1 11.66 -10.58 0.43
C MET A 1 10.54 -10.02 -0.42
N PRO A 2 9.27 -10.09 0.00
CA PRO A 2 8.17 -9.60 -0.82
C PRO A 2 8.30 -8.07 -1.04
N PRO A 3 7.82 -7.57 -2.18
CA PRO A 3 7.90 -6.15 -2.51
C PRO A 3 7.09 -5.33 -1.50
N ARG A 4 7.56 -4.11 -1.21
CA ARG A 4 6.83 -3.10 -0.47
C ARG A 4 6.59 -1.95 -1.42
N PRO A 5 5.42 -1.87 -2.06
CA PRO A 5 5.19 -0.82 -3.04
C PRO A 5 5.10 0.54 -2.34
N SER A 6 5.69 1.55 -2.98
CA SER A 6 5.60 2.93 -2.54
C SER A 6 4.19 3.46 -2.78
N VAL A 7 3.69 4.25 -1.83
CA VAL A 7 2.35 4.82 -1.90
C VAL A 7 2.41 6.11 -2.72
N GLU A 8 1.74 6.13 -3.85
CA GLU A 8 1.78 7.29 -4.77
C GLU A 8 0.69 8.31 -4.45
N ARG A 9 -0.46 7.83 -3.96
CA ARG A 9 -1.63 8.66 -3.67
C ARG A 9 -2.43 8.10 -2.52
N VAL A 10 -3.01 9.00 -1.73
CA VAL A 10 -3.99 8.65 -0.70
C VAL A 10 -5.27 9.45 -0.90
N VAL A 11 -6.40 8.74 -0.83
CA VAL A 11 -7.75 9.30 -0.82
C VAL A 11 -8.38 9.04 0.56
N PRO A 12 -8.58 10.07 1.39
CA PRO A 12 -9.30 9.92 2.66
C PRO A 12 -10.81 9.80 2.44
N SER A 13 -11.48 9.03 3.29
CA SER A 13 -12.94 9.00 3.39
C SER A 13 -13.50 10.28 4.02
N ALA A 14 -14.83 10.43 3.98
CA ALA A 14 -15.52 11.58 4.57
C ALA A 14 -15.34 11.70 6.11
N ASP A 15 -15.17 10.58 6.83
CA ASP A 15 -14.85 10.59 8.26
C ASP A 15 -13.35 10.85 8.54
N ASP A 16 -12.56 11.04 7.47
CA ASP A 16 -11.11 11.29 7.45
C ASP A 16 -10.30 10.21 8.19
N ARG A 17 -10.87 9.01 8.24
CA ARG A 17 -10.47 7.97 9.17
C ARG A 17 -10.17 6.66 8.45
N THR A 18 -10.72 6.49 7.25
CA THR A 18 -10.40 5.42 6.32
C THR A 18 -9.58 6.01 5.19
N LEU A 19 -8.40 5.45 4.95
CA LEU A 19 -7.53 5.90 3.87
C LEU A 19 -7.47 4.81 2.80
N THR A 20 -7.74 5.18 1.55
CA THR A 20 -7.49 4.34 0.38
C THR A 20 -6.14 4.72 -0.20
N LEU A 21 -5.20 3.80 -0.14
CA LEU A 21 -3.84 3.95 -0.64
C LEU A 21 -3.79 3.44 -2.06
N HIS A 22 -3.23 4.21 -2.99
CA HIS A 22 -2.98 3.80 -4.36
C HIS A 22 -1.48 3.68 -4.62
N PHE A 23 -1.09 2.62 -5.31
CA PHE A 23 0.29 2.28 -5.59
C PHE A 23 0.38 1.38 -6.83
N VAL A 24 1.59 1.26 -7.39
CA VAL A 24 1.87 0.29 -8.45
C VAL A 24 2.21 -1.06 -7.82
N GLY A 25 1.40 -2.08 -8.12
CA GLY A 25 1.60 -3.46 -7.70
C GLY A 25 1.54 -4.43 -8.88
N SER A 26 1.47 -5.73 -8.58
CA SER A 26 1.37 -6.79 -9.58
C SER A 26 0.04 -6.69 -10.34
N PRO A 27 0.04 -6.93 -11.67
CA PRO A 27 -1.16 -6.97 -12.48
C PRO A 27 -2.05 -8.19 -12.18
N LYS A 28 -1.53 -9.19 -11.46
CA LYS A 28 -2.23 -10.42 -11.10
C LYS A 28 -2.55 -10.47 -9.61
N GLU A 29 -3.65 -11.12 -9.24
CA GLU A 29 -4.02 -11.41 -7.84
C GLU A 29 -3.25 -12.63 -7.33
N ALA A 30 -3.13 -12.80 -6.00
CA ALA A 30 -2.35 -13.88 -5.37
C ALA A 30 -2.72 -15.31 -5.80
N ASN A 31 -3.89 -15.54 -6.39
CA ASN A 31 -4.27 -16.86 -6.91
C ASN A 31 -3.68 -17.21 -8.29
N HIS A 32 -2.84 -16.34 -8.86
CA HIS A 32 -2.12 -16.59 -10.11
C HIS A 32 -0.61 -16.48 -9.90
N ASP A 33 0.17 -17.13 -10.76
CA ASP A 33 1.63 -17.01 -10.76
C ASP A 33 2.06 -15.55 -10.88
N CYS A 34 3.01 -15.13 -10.04
CA CYS A 34 3.46 -13.73 -9.91
C CYS A 34 2.40 -12.76 -9.36
N GLY A 35 1.33 -13.30 -8.80
CA GLY A 35 0.28 -12.55 -8.12
C GLY A 35 0.62 -12.21 -6.68
N TYR A 36 0.06 -11.10 -6.22
CA TYR A 36 0.15 -10.64 -4.83
C TYR A 36 -1.19 -10.10 -4.38
N ASP A 37 -1.51 -10.35 -3.12
CA ASP A 37 -2.52 -9.61 -2.39
C ASP A 37 -1.83 -8.50 -1.61
N TYR A 38 -2.59 -7.47 -1.23
CA TYR A 38 -2.03 -6.29 -0.59
C TYR A 38 -2.79 -5.93 0.67
N THR A 39 -2.06 -5.77 1.75
CA THR A 39 -2.57 -5.24 3.01
C THR A 39 -1.89 -3.91 3.35
N ALA A 40 -2.59 -3.03 4.06
CA ALA A 40 -2.04 -1.73 4.48
C ALA A 40 -2.03 -1.61 5.99
N ALA A 41 -0.98 -0.99 6.52
CA ALA A 41 -0.86 -0.64 7.92
C ALA A 41 -0.45 0.83 8.09
N ALA A 42 -0.79 1.37 9.25
CA ALA A 42 -0.49 2.75 9.62
C ALA A 42 0.17 2.80 11.00
N LEU A 43 1.30 3.48 11.10
CA LEU A 43 1.88 3.89 12.37
C LEU A 43 1.49 5.34 12.63
N VAL A 44 0.78 5.56 13.72
CA VAL A 44 0.15 6.84 14.02
C VAL A 44 0.90 7.57 15.13
N SER A 45 1.19 8.85 14.90
CA SER A 45 1.69 9.78 15.91
C SER A 45 0.78 11.01 15.99
N THR A 46 1.10 11.91 16.92
CA THR A 46 0.40 13.19 17.10
C THR A 46 0.58 14.14 15.91
N ARG A 47 1.64 13.98 15.11
CA ARG A 47 1.97 14.90 13.99
C ARG A 47 1.96 14.23 12.63
N THR A 48 2.10 12.92 12.58
CA THR A 48 2.33 12.17 11.34
C THR A 48 1.64 10.82 11.38
N VAL A 49 1.29 10.33 10.20
CA VAL A 49 0.84 8.96 9.98
C VAL A 49 1.77 8.37 8.91
N VAL A 50 2.49 7.32 9.29
CA VAL A 50 3.36 6.58 8.38
C VAL A 50 2.57 5.40 7.82
N LEU A 51 2.54 5.28 6.50
CA LEU A 51 1.81 4.26 5.77
C LEU A 51 2.76 3.22 5.21
N VAL A 52 2.35 1.96 5.26
CA VAL A 52 3.06 0.85 4.63
C VAL A 52 2.07 -0.06 3.95
N VAL A 53 2.43 -0.50 2.74
CA VAL A 53 1.75 -1.56 2.02
C VAL A 53 2.62 -2.81 2.07
N HIS A 54 2.01 -3.91 2.50
CA HIS A 54 2.60 -5.24 2.48
C HIS A 54 2.06 -5.99 1.28
N ALA A 55 2.96 -6.52 0.44
CA ALA A 55 2.60 -7.45 -0.61
C ALA A 55 2.72 -8.87 -0.05
N ASP A 56 1.63 -9.61 -0.09
CA ASP A 56 1.55 -11.00 0.33
C ASP A 56 1.55 -11.86 -0.93
N PRO A 57 2.64 -12.60 -1.22
CA PRO A 57 2.71 -13.42 -2.43
C PRO A 57 1.70 -14.55 -2.36
N GLY A 58 1.15 -14.87 -3.52
CA GLY A 58 0.43 -16.12 -3.73
C GLY A 58 1.24 -17.37 -3.45
N ILE A 59 0.56 -18.53 -3.43
CA ILE A 59 1.25 -19.81 -3.53
C ILE A 59 1.72 -19.94 -4.98
N TRP A 60 3.02 -19.83 -5.19
CA TRP A 60 3.64 -20.04 -6.49
C TRP A 60 4.09 -21.51 -6.59
N PRO A 61 3.50 -22.31 -7.50
CA PRO A 61 3.82 -23.73 -7.63
C PRO A 61 5.32 -23.99 -7.86
N ASP A 62 5.96 -23.10 -8.61
CA ASP A 62 7.36 -23.20 -9.03
C ASP A 62 8.35 -22.52 -8.06
N GLY A 63 7.88 -22.09 -6.89
CA GLY A 63 8.71 -21.42 -5.87
C GLY A 63 8.98 -19.93 -6.16
N PRO A 64 9.81 -19.26 -5.33
CA PRO A 64 10.03 -17.80 -5.40
C PRO A 64 10.85 -17.32 -6.62
N ASP A 65 11.40 -18.23 -7.42
CA ASP A 65 12.36 -17.94 -8.50
C ASP A 65 11.71 -17.79 -9.89
N ILE A 66 10.38 -17.76 -9.98
CA ILE A 66 9.68 -17.45 -11.23
C ILE A 66 10.00 -16.04 -11.70
N ASN A 67 10.33 -15.91 -12.99
CA ASN A 67 10.56 -14.62 -13.63
C ASN A 67 9.24 -13.88 -13.83
N CYS A 68 8.87 -13.09 -12.82
CA CYS A 68 7.73 -12.19 -12.86
C CYS A 68 8.13 -10.93 -13.64
N GLY A 69 7.73 -10.86 -14.92
CA GLY A 69 8.02 -9.70 -15.76
C GLY A 69 7.63 -8.36 -15.09
N MET A 70 8.35 -7.28 -15.38
CA MET A 70 8.26 -5.98 -14.69
C MET A 70 7.01 -5.14 -15.02
N SER A 71 5.90 -5.79 -15.36
CA SER A 71 4.63 -5.10 -15.61
C SER A 71 3.97 -4.76 -14.28
N GLY A 72 3.55 -3.51 -14.10
CA GLY A 72 2.81 -3.03 -12.93
C GLY A 72 1.38 -2.61 -13.27
N ARG A 73 0.48 -2.65 -12.28
CA ARG A 73 -0.88 -2.11 -12.36
C ARG A 73 -1.17 -1.26 -11.11
N ILE A 74 -1.97 -0.21 -11.27
CA ILE A 74 -2.49 0.54 -10.12
C ILE A 74 -3.36 -0.40 -9.29
N ARG A 75 -2.98 -0.56 -8.01
CA ARG A 75 -3.69 -1.30 -6.99
C ARG A 75 -4.10 -0.36 -5.87
N SER A 76 -4.94 -0.87 -4.99
CA SER A 76 -5.34 -0.15 -3.79
C SER A 76 -5.43 -1.05 -2.58
N ALA A 77 -5.12 -0.49 -1.42
CA ALA A 77 -5.32 -1.11 -0.12
C ALA A 77 -5.94 -0.09 0.83
N VAL A 78 -6.69 -0.57 1.82
CA VAL A 78 -7.41 0.28 2.77
C VAL A 78 -6.80 0.13 4.15
N VAL A 79 -6.61 1.25 4.85
CA VAL A 79 -6.25 1.26 6.27
C VAL A 79 -7.21 2.13 7.05
N ARG A 80 -7.52 1.70 8.28
CA ARG A 80 -8.38 2.44 9.20
C ARG A 80 -7.54 3.03 10.32
N LEU A 81 -7.61 4.35 10.48
CA LEU A 81 -6.93 5.05 11.57
C LEU A 81 -7.76 5.01 12.86
N PRO A 82 -7.11 4.97 14.04
CA PRO A 82 -7.82 5.05 15.32
C PRO A 82 -8.54 6.41 15.51
N GLU A 83 -8.07 7.47 14.87
CA GLU A 83 -8.61 8.84 14.94
C GLU A 83 -8.51 9.55 13.58
N PRO A 84 -9.33 10.58 13.28
CA PRO A 84 -9.34 11.30 12.00
C PRO A 84 -7.98 11.92 11.67
N LEU A 85 -7.48 11.71 10.45
CA LEU A 85 -6.17 12.13 9.96
C LEU A 85 -5.88 13.60 10.27
N GLY A 86 -6.87 14.47 10.13
CA GLY A 86 -6.79 15.89 10.43
C GLY A 86 -5.66 16.55 9.66
N THR A 87 -4.81 17.30 10.37
CA THR A 87 -3.68 18.03 9.78
C THR A 87 -2.37 17.23 9.73
N ARG A 88 -2.38 15.96 10.15
CA ARG A 88 -1.16 15.15 10.27
C ARG A 88 -0.52 14.83 8.92
N ALA A 89 0.79 14.93 8.80
CA ALA A 89 1.45 14.60 7.53
C ALA A 89 1.33 13.09 7.24
N LEU A 90 1.11 12.73 5.97
CA LEU A 90 1.20 11.35 5.51
C LEU A 90 2.61 11.10 5.00
N LEU A 91 3.24 10.01 5.46
CA LEU A 91 4.57 9.60 5.04
C LEU A 91 4.53 8.18 4.49
N ASP A 92 5.21 7.93 3.39
CA ASP A 92 5.45 6.58 2.90
C ASP A 92 6.64 5.97 3.64
N LEU A 93 6.47 4.80 4.26
CA LEU A 93 7.56 4.11 4.95
C LEU A 93 8.73 3.76 4.01
N THR A 94 8.46 3.47 2.74
CA THR A 94 9.45 2.97 1.80
C THR A 94 10.41 4.06 1.33
N THR A 95 9.89 5.28 1.13
CA THR A 95 10.67 6.42 0.64
C THR A 95 11.00 7.43 1.75
N GLY A 96 10.29 7.40 2.87
CA GLY A 96 10.35 8.42 3.92
C GLY A 96 9.78 9.77 3.49
N GLN A 97 9.17 9.86 2.29
CA GLN A 97 8.71 11.12 1.72
C GLN A 97 7.24 11.42 2.06
N PRO A 98 6.85 12.71 2.08
CA PRO A 98 5.45 13.10 2.18
C PRO A 98 4.63 12.60 1.00
N ILE A 99 3.47 12.01 1.29
CA ILE A 99 2.50 11.61 0.28
C ILE A 99 1.50 12.75 0.08
N GLN A 100 1.25 13.11 -1.18
CA GLN A 100 0.23 14.10 -1.51
C GLN A 100 -1.17 13.54 -1.24
N ARG A 101 -1.99 14.34 -0.57
CA ARG A 101 -3.43 14.07 -0.44
C ARG A 101 -4.13 14.58 -1.69
N THR A 102 -4.99 13.76 -2.26
CA THR A 102 -5.97 14.22 -3.23
C THR A 102 -7.36 14.16 -2.59
N PRO A 103 -8.18 15.21 -2.75
CA PRO A 103 -9.58 15.20 -2.33
C PRO A 103 -10.39 14.16 -3.10
#